data_AF-H1XY75-F1
#
_entry.id   AF-H1XY75-F1
#
_cell.length_a   1.000
_cell.length_b   1.000
_cell.length_c   1.000
_cell.angle_alpha   90.00
_cell.angle_beta   90.00
_cell.angle_gamma   90.00
#
_symmetry.space_group_name_H-M   'P 1'
#
loop_
_entity.id
_entity.type
_entity.pdbx_description
1 polymer ?
#
loop_
_entity_poly.entity_id
_entity_poly.type
_entity_poly.pdbx_seq_one_letter_code
_entity_poly.pdbx_strand_id
1 'polypeptide(L)'
;MLTYKDILKIFWLLPLFFMACSSEPQIELIDRLIRQGDYQKARKVIAEEMQKTWADTLQYHRLRYRLIKIQKNELFAPIDSVINTDINKALGLLKNLEDSLKRMEQTNAKFFYFDLYYRKANAYEALNADSLWYRETLKALHQFTDQYELKRDLYERAAFYLAERGKYDEGLKMLDRSFREIRLSRLPEPLKEAYYAYLNGDFEKALRLLESVHESQKDRHWNNMQTYLKNYGNKLSIEERFKLW
;
A
#
# COMPACT_ATOMS: atom_id res chain seq x y z
N MET A 1 -27.89 -33.67 51.73
CA MET A 1 -26.60 -33.16 52.24
C MET A 1 -25.58 -33.31 51.12
N LEU A 2 -25.28 -32.24 50.38
CA LEU A 2 -24.27 -32.27 49.31
C LEU A 2 -22.89 -32.05 49.91
N THR A 3 -21.90 -32.81 49.46
CA THR A 3 -20.54 -32.78 50.02
C THR A 3 -19.70 -31.68 49.37
N TYR A 4 -18.64 -31.23 50.06
CA TYR A 4 -17.73 -30.16 49.58
C TYR A 4 -17.09 -30.46 48.21
N LYS A 5 -17.00 -31.74 47.81
CA LYS A 5 -16.55 -32.18 46.48
C LYS A 5 -17.57 -31.95 45.36
N ASP A 6 -18.86 -31.89 45.69
CA ASP A 6 -19.93 -31.65 44.72
C ASP A 6 -20.05 -30.15 44.37
N ILE A 7 -19.71 -29.26 45.31
CA ILE A 7 -19.64 -27.80 45.09
C ILE A 7 -18.47 -27.42 44.17
N LEU A 8 -17.35 -28.15 44.25
CA LEU A 8 -16.18 -27.88 43.40
C LEU A 8 -16.35 -28.31 41.93
N LYS A 9 -17.25 -29.25 41.64
CA LYS A 9 -17.55 -29.65 40.25
C LYS A 9 -18.52 -28.71 39.53
N ILE A 10 -19.33 -27.96 40.28
CA ILE A 10 -20.20 -26.91 39.71
C ILE A 10 -19.36 -25.69 39.28
N PHE A 11 -18.18 -25.49 39.88
CA PHE A 11 -17.27 -24.39 39.52
C PHE A 11 -16.48 -24.60 38.21
N TRP A 12 -16.47 -25.81 37.63
CA TRP A 12 -15.74 -26.12 36.38
C TRP A 12 -16.65 -26.29 35.16
N LEU A 13 -17.96 -26.05 35.31
CA LEU A 13 -18.95 -26.04 34.22
C LEU A 13 -19.67 -24.69 34.11
N LEU A 14 -19.06 -23.62 34.61
CA LEU A 14 -19.26 -22.31 34.01
C LEU A 14 -18.26 -22.22 32.86
N PRO A 15 -18.66 -22.40 31.59
CA PRO A 15 -17.90 -21.73 30.56
C PRO A 15 -17.82 -20.27 31.02
N LEU A 16 -16.61 -19.75 31.07
CA LEU A 16 -16.36 -18.32 31.06
C LEU A 16 -16.92 -17.75 29.75
N PHE A 17 -18.26 -17.80 29.60
CA PHE A 17 -19.02 -16.74 29.01
C PHE A 17 -18.88 -15.55 29.96
N PHE A 18 -17.67 -14.98 30.01
CA PHE A 18 -17.64 -13.54 29.85
C PHE A 18 -18.32 -13.31 28.50
N MET A 19 -19.65 -13.11 28.54
CA MET A 19 -20.24 -12.09 27.71
C MET A 19 -19.42 -10.85 28.03
N ALA A 20 -18.31 -10.67 27.31
CA ALA A 20 -17.81 -9.35 27.05
C ALA A 20 -19.00 -8.69 26.37
N CYS A 21 -19.83 -8.00 27.16
CA CYS A 21 -20.54 -6.85 26.66
C CYS A 21 -19.44 -6.04 25.99
N SER A 22 -19.28 -6.20 24.68
CA SER A 22 -18.36 -5.41 23.90
C SER A 22 -18.96 -4.02 23.97
N SER A 23 -18.58 -3.25 24.98
CA SER A 23 -18.92 -1.84 25.04
C SER A 23 -18.50 -1.28 23.69
N GLU A 24 -19.41 -0.60 23.02
CA GLU A 24 -19.12 -0.02 21.72
C GLU A 24 -17.78 0.74 21.80
N PRO A 25 -16.92 0.63 20.77
CA PRO A 25 -15.63 1.27 20.82
C PRO A 25 -15.80 2.75 21.10
N GLN A 26 -14.85 3.35 21.81
CA GLN A 26 -14.91 4.75 22.24
C GLN A 26 -14.65 5.74 21.07
N ILE A 27 -15.39 5.59 19.97
CA ILE A 27 -15.22 6.29 18.71
C ILE A 27 -15.35 7.81 18.88
N GLU A 28 -16.34 8.27 19.64
CA GLU A 28 -16.56 9.70 19.88
C GLU A 28 -15.40 10.36 20.64
N LEU A 29 -14.86 9.65 21.64
CA LEU A 29 -13.67 10.09 22.37
C LEU A 29 -12.47 10.19 21.44
N ILE A 30 -12.25 9.15 20.61
CA ILE A 30 -11.16 9.14 19.63
C ILE A 30 -11.30 10.31 18.66
N ASP A 31 -12.48 10.54 18.08
CA ASP A 31 -12.72 11.63 17.13
C ASP A 31 -12.59 13.02 17.78
N ARG A 32 -12.92 13.15 19.07
CA ARG A 32 -12.66 14.36 19.86
C ARG A 32 -11.17 14.61 20.04
N LEU A 33 -10.41 13.60 20.46
CA LEU A 33 -8.96 13.69 20.65
C LEU A 33 -8.23 14.03 19.33
N ILE A 34 -8.65 13.42 18.21
CA ILE A 34 -8.12 13.74 16.88
C ILE A 34 -8.38 15.21 16.50
N ARG A 35 -9.58 15.73 16.76
CA ARG A 35 -9.92 17.14 16.48
C ARG A 35 -9.11 18.11 17.35
N GLN A 36 -8.81 17.73 18.58
CA GLN A 36 -7.99 18.51 19.52
C GLN A 36 -6.48 18.40 19.24
N GLY A 37 -6.05 17.52 18.32
CA GLY A 37 -4.64 17.26 18.05
C GLY A 37 -3.94 16.40 19.10
N ASP A 38 -4.67 15.81 20.06
CA ASP A 38 -4.12 14.92 21.09
C ASP A 38 -3.92 13.49 20.55
N TYR A 39 -3.00 13.39 19.59
CA TYR A 39 -2.74 12.16 18.83
C TYR A 39 -2.14 11.04 19.67
N GLN A 40 -1.36 11.37 20.71
CA GLN A 40 -0.81 10.37 21.62
C GLN A 40 -1.92 9.67 22.41
N LYS A 41 -2.84 10.42 23.02
CA LYS A 41 -3.97 9.80 23.73
C LYS A 41 -4.89 9.06 22.76
N ALA A 42 -5.16 9.64 21.59
CA ALA A 42 -5.99 8.99 20.58
C ALA A 42 -5.43 7.62 20.17
N ARG A 43 -4.11 7.51 19.91
CA ARG A 43 -3.46 6.22 19.60
C ARG A 43 -3.57 5.20 20.72
N LYS A 44 -3.39 5.64 21.97
CA LYS A 44 -3.51 4.77 23.14
C LYS A 44 -4.92 4.17 23.23
N VAL A 45 -5.95 5.01 23.13
CA VAL A 45 -7.35 4.57 23.13
C VAL A 45 -7.62 3.63 21.95
N ILE A 46 -7.16 3.97 20.74
CA ILE A 46 -7.31 3.08 19.57
C ILE A 46 -6.66 1.71 19.82
N ALA A 47 -5.43 1.67 20.34
CA ALA A 47 -4.73 0.42 20.57
C ALA A 47 -5.48 -0.49 21.57
N GLU A 48 -6.00 0.10 22.66
CA GLU A 48 -6.82 -0.59 23.65
C GLU A 48 -8.14 -1.10 23.03
N GLU A 49 -8.81 -0.32 22.19
CA GLU A 49 -10.06 -0.70 21.54
C GLU A 49 -9.83 -1.77 20.44
N MET A 50 -8.72 -1.73 19.71
CA MET A 50 -8.38 -2.72 18.67
C MET A 50 -8.09 -4.09 19.27
N GLN A 51 -7.52 -4.17 20.48
CA GLN A 51 -7.34 -5.43 21.20
C GLN A 51 -8.66 -6.10 21.57
N LYS A 52 -9.74 -5.33 21.76
CA LYS A 52 -11.07 -5.82 22.12
C LYS A 52 -11.91 -6.21 20.90
N THR A 53 -11.66 -5.59 19.75
CA THR A 53 -12.54 -5.61 18.57
C THR A 53 -12.01 -6.43 17.40
N TRP A 54 -10.95 -7.22 17.59
CA TRP A 54 -10.31 -7.98 16.49
C TRP A 54 -11.25 -8.97 15.77
N ALA A 55 -12.31 -9.43 16.45
CA ALA A 55 -13.34 -10.31 15.87
C ALA A 55 -14.46 -9.55 15.13
N ASP A 56 -14.60 -8.23 15.34
CA ASP A 56 -15.53 -7.37 14.62
C ASP A 56 -14.78 -6.62 13.50
N THR A 57 -14.83 -7.18 12.30
CA THR A 57 -14.17 -6.65 11.10
C THR A 57 -14.53 -5.18 10.84
N LEU A 58 -15.79 -4.78 11.07
CA LEU A 58 -16.24 -3.41 10.77
C LEU A 58 -15.65 -2.41 11.78
N GLN A 59 -15.72 -2.71 13.08
CA GLN A 59 -15.16 -1.83 14.10
C GLN A 59 -13.64 -1.76 14.02
N TYR A 60 -12.99 -2.89 13.76
CA TYR A 60 -11.56 -2.95 13.47
C TYR A 60 -11.18 -2.00 12.32
N HIS A 61 -11.92 -2.03 11.20
CA HIS A 61 -11.67 -1.12 10.08
C HIS A 61 -11.91 0.36 10.42
N ARG A 62 -12.95 0.67 11.22
CA ARG A 62 -13.22 2.04 11.69
C ARG A 62 -12.10 2.59 12.58
N LEU A 63 -11.54 1.77 13.45
CA LEU A 63 -10.40 2.12 14.30
C LEU A 63 -9.12 2.27 13.46
N ARG A 64 -8.87 1.34 12.53
CA ARG A 64 -7.75 1.40 11.59
C ARG A 64 -7.77 2.68 10.75
N TYR A 65 -8.94 3.08 10.22
CA TYR A 65 -9.10 4.32 9.47
C TYR A 65 -8.69 5.56 10.28
N ARG A 66 -9.07 5.62 11.57
CA ARG A 66 -8.71 6.74 12.46
C ARG A 66 -7.22 6.76 12.78
N LEU A 67 -6.61 5.59 12.96
CA LEU A 67 -5.17 5.49 13.12
C LEU A 67 -4.42 6.02 11.89
N ILE A 68 -4.86 5.65 10.69
CA ILE A 68 -4.31 6.18 9.43
C ILE A 68 -4.47 7.71 9.36
N LYS A 69 -5.63 8.24 9.77
CA LYS A 69 -5.87 9.69 9.82
C LYS A 69 -4.92 10.40 10.79
N ILE A 70 -4.68 9.83 11.97
CA ILE A 70 -3.70 10.35 12.93
C ILE A 70 -2.30 10.37 12.32
N GLN A 71 -1.86 9.24 11.75
CA GLN A 71 -0.54 9.13 11.15
C GLN A 71 -0.36 10.15 10.01
N LYS A 72 -1.36 10.34 9.15
CA LYS A 72 -1.32 11.36 8.11
C LYS A 72 -1.12 12.76 8.69
N ASN A 73 -1.89 13.12 9.71
CA ASN A 73 -1.83 14.46 10.28
C ASN A 73 -0.55 14.74 11.07
N GLU A 74 -0.07 13.76 11.83
CA GLU A 74 1.13 13.95 12.67
C GLU A 74 2.43 13.85 11.86
N LEU A 75 2.51 12.89 10.94
CA LEU A 75 3.75 12.56 10.25
C LEU A 75 3.89 13.26 8.90
N PHE A 76 2.79 13.42 8.16
CA PHE A 76 2.83 13.90 6.76
C PHE A 76 2.35 15.33 6.59
N ALA A 77 1.39 15.84 7.38
CA ALA A 77 0.95 17.23 7.25
C ALA A 77 2.12 18.25 7.38
N PRO A 78 3.10 18.06 8.29
CA PRO A 78 4.28 18.93 8.32
C PRO A 78 5.10 18.87 7.04
N ILE A 79 5.28 17.67 6.46
CA ILE A 79 6.00 17.45 5.21
C ILE A 79 5.24 18.12 4.06
N ASP A 80 3.95 17.82 3.91
CA ASP A 80 3.07 18.36 2.86
C ASP A 80 3.06 19.89 2.88
N SER A 81 3.12 20.52 4.05
CA SER A 81 3.13 21.99 4.18
C SER A 81 4.40 22.67 3.65
N VAL A 82 5.52 21.93 3.52
CA VAL A 82 6.83 22.50 3.15
C VAL A 82 7.41 21.88 1.87
N ILE A 83 6.84 20.78 1.38
CA ILE A 83 7.42 19.98 0.30
C ILE A 83 7.65 20.77 -1.01
N ASN A 84 6.82 21.78 -1.26
CA ASN A 84 6.89 22.63 -2.45
C ASN A 84 7.58 23.99 -2.21
N THR A 85 7.97 24.30 -0.97
CA THR A 85 8.45 25.64 -0.58
C THR A 85 9.81 25.63 0.10
N ASP A 86 10.16 24.56 0.81
CA ASP A 86 11.42 24.41 1.53
C ASP A 86 11.89 22.95 1.47
N ILE A 87 12.64 22.64 0.41
CA ILE A 87 13.17 21.30 0.12
C ILE A 87 14.04 20.78 1.28
N ASN A 88 14.90 21.63 1.85
CA ASN A 88 15.81 21.21 2.92
C ASN A 88 15.04 20.82 4.19
N LYS A 89 14.02 21.62 4.54
CA LYS A 89 13.14 21.29 5.65
C LYS A 89 12.32 20.03 5.39
N ALA A 90 11.80 19.85 4.17
CA ALA A 90 11.09 18.64 3.77
C ALA A 90 11.97 17.38 3.92
N LEU A 91 13.22 17.44 3.44
CA LEU A 91 14.21 16.36 3.60
C LEU A 91 14.53 16.07 5.07
N GLY A 92 14.69 17.10 5.90
CA GLY A 92 14.88 16.95 7.34
C GLY A 92 13.70 16.23 8.02
N LEU A 93 12.47 16.60 7.68
CA LEU A 93 11.25 15.96 8.19
C LEU A 93 11.14 14.50 7.73
N LEU A 94 11.47 14.21 6.46
CA LEU A 94 11.49 12.84 5.92
C LEU A 94 12.53 11.94 6.59
N LYS A 95 13.69 12.51 6.98
CA LYS A 95 14.70 11.79 7.77
C LYS A 95 14.18 11.45 9.18
N ASN A 96 13.55 12.40 9.86
CA ASN A 96 12.94 12.16 11.18
C ASN A 96 11.80 11.12 11.11
N LEU A 97 11.04 11.11 10.02
CA LEU A 97 10.04 10.08 9.73
C LEU A 97 10.69 8.71 9.62
N GLU A 98 11.84 8.59 8.95
CA GLU A 98 12.55 7.31 8.81
C GLU A 98 12.92 6.69 10.15
N ASP A 99 13.44 7.48 11.08
CA ASP A 99 13.78 6.98 12.42
C ASP A 99 12.54 6.55 13.20
N SER A 100 11.42 7.23 12.97
CA SER A 100 10.13 6.88 13.56
C SER A 100 9.60 5.57 12.99
N LEU A 101 9.71 5.35 11.67
CA LEU A 101 9.34 4.10 11.01
C LEU A 101 10.20 2.93 11.50
N LYS A 102 11.51 3.10 11.62
CA LYS A 102 12.42 2.05 12.15
C LYS A 102 12.03 1.60 13.56
N ARG A 103 11.70 2.55 14.45
CA ARG A 103 11.21 2.23 15.81
C ARG A 103 9.88 1.47 15.77
N MET A 104 8.99 1.84 14.85
CA MET A 104 7.68 1.21 14.68
C MET A 104 7.77 -0.21 14.11
N GLU A 105 8.73 -0.49 13.23
CA GLU A 105 8.97 -1.85 12.70
C GLU A 105 9.38 -2.85 13.79
N GLN A 106 10.10 -2.37 14.80
CA GLN A 106 10.61 -3.19 15.92
C GLN A 106 9.49 -3.59 16.90
N THR A 107 8.36 -2.89 16.93
CA THR A 107 7.31 -3.10 17.95
C THR A 107 6.18 -4.05 17.51
N ASN A 108 6.39 -4.86 16.46
CA ASN A 108 5.41 -5.80 15.90
C ASN A 108 4.09 -5.17 15.43
N ALA A 109 4.00 -3.84 15.35
CA ALA A 109 2.83 -3.10 14.89
C ALA A 109 2.69 -3.05 13.35
N LYS A 110 3.28 -4.03 12.65
CA LYS A 110 3.45 -4.11 11.19
C LYS A 110 2.17 -3.81 10.39
N PHE A 111 1.00 -4.15 10.94
CA PHE A 111 -0.31 -4.00 10.29
C PHE A 111 -0.73 -2.54 10.01
N PHE A 112 0.00 -1.54 10.53
CA PHE A 112 -0.43 -0.13 10.48
C PHE A 112 0.46 0.80 9.63
N TYR A 113 1.44 0.27 8.89
CA TYR A 113 2.53 1.11 8.35
C TYR A 113 2.68 1.11 6.82
N PHE A 114 1.88 0.30 6.12
CA PHE A 114 1.98 0.13 4.66
C PHE A 114 1.83 1.47 3.90
N ASP A 115 0.84 2.29 4.27
CA ASP A 115 0.59 3.60 3.65
C ASP A 115 1.75 4.59 3.87
N LEU A 116 2.54 4.41 4.94
CA LEU A 116 3.59 5.37 5.29
C LEU A 116 4.78 5.25 4.33
N TYR A 117 5.16 4.04 3.93
CA TYR A 117 6.21 3.85 2.93
C TYR A 117 5.80 4.38 1.56
N TYR A 118 4.57 4.13 1.14
CA TYR A 118 4.02 4.69 -0.10
C TYR A 118 4.02 6.23 -0.09
N ARG A 119 3.53 6.84 0.99
CA ARG A 119 3.52 8.30 1.15
C ARG A 119 4.93 8.89 1.20
N LYS A 120 5.87 8.22 1.87
CA LYS A 120 7.28 8.63 1.91
C LYS A 120 7.92 8.55 0.53
N ALA A 121 7.63 7.51 -0.26
CA ALA A 121 8.05 7.45 -1.66
C ALA A 121 7.49 8.66 -2.43
N ASN A 122 6.18 8.91 -2.41
CA ASN A 122 5.59 10.07 -3.09
C ASN A 122 6.20 11.41 -2.65
N ALA A 123 6.57 11.55 -1.38
CA ALA A 123 7.26 12.74 -0.92
C ALA A 123 8.67 12.87 -1.53
N TYR A 124 9.43 11.79 -1.65
CA TYR A 124 10.72 11.82 -2.34
C TYR A 124 10.59 12.07 -3.85
N GLU A 125 9.54 11.56 -4.49
CA GLU A 125 9.25 11.88 -5.90
C GLU A 125 9.00 13.38 -6.08
N ALA A 126 8.17 13.99 -5.23
CA ALA A 126 7.90 15.43 -5.29
C ALA A 126 9.16 16.30 -5.10
N LEU A 127 10.19 15.74 -4.44
CA LEU A 127 11.49 16.40 -4.25
C LEU A 127 12.51 16.05 -5.35
N ASN A 128 12.12 15.30 -6.39
CA ASN A 128 13.02 14.76 -7.42
C ASN A 128 14.20 13.96 -6.82
N ALA A 129 13.97 13.31 -5.68
CA ALA A 129 14.97 12.52 -4.96
C ALA A 129 14.93 11.05 -5.41
N ASP A 130 15.11 10.83 -6.70
CA ASP A 130 15.01 9.57 -7.45
C ASP A 130 15.51 8.31 -6.72
N SER A 131 16.73 8.35 -6.19
CA SER A 131 17.33 7.18 -5.51
C SER A 131 16.65 6.86 -4.18
N LEU A 132 16.22 7.89 -3.45
CA LEU A 132 15.49 7.75 -2.18
C LEU A 132 14.06 7.30 -2.46
N TRP A 133 13.42 7.87 -3.47
CA TRP A 133 12.11 7.45 -3.97
C TRP A 133 12.12 5.95 -4.29
N TYR A 134 13.05 5.49 -5.13
CA TYR A 134 13.09 4.08 -5.55
C TYR A 134 13.29 3.13 -4.37
N ARG A 135 14.18 3.49 -3.43
CA ARG A 135 14.40 2.69 -2.22
C ARG A 135 13.13 2.57 -1.37
N GLU A 136 12.39 3.66 -1.16
CA GLU A 136 11.15 3.60 -0.39
C GLU A 136 10.01 2.90 -1.16
N THR A 137 9.99 3.01 -2.50
CA THR A 137 9.08 2.23 -3.36
C THR A 137 9.30 0.73 -3.19
N LEU A 138 10.55 0.25 -3.17
CA LEU A 138 10.85 -1.17 -2.92
C LEU A 138 10.40 -1.61 -1.51
N LYS A 139 10.62 -0.77 -0.49
CA LYS A 139 10.11 -1.05 0.87
C LYS A 139 8.60 -1.12 0.89
N ALA A 140 7.92 -0.17 0.23
CA ALA A 140 6.47 -0.16 0.12
C ALA A 140 5.95 -1.46 -0.52
N LEU A 141 6.57 -1.91 -1.62
CA LEU A 141 6.23 -3.16 -2.31
C LEU A 141 6.39 -4.41 -1.41
N HIS A 142 7.43 -4.45 -0.57
CA HIS A 142 7.64 -5.57 0.37
C HIS A 142 6.66 -5.59 1.55
N GLN A 143 6.17 -4.42 1.97
CA GLN A 143 5.29 -4.29 3.14
C GLN A 143 3.79 -4.22 2.78
N PHE A 144 3.45 -4.27 1.49
CA PHE A 144 2.09 -4.06 1.02
C PHE A 144 1.18 -5.28 1.23
N THR A 145 -0.05 -5.06 1.71
CA THR A 145 -1.13 -6.07 1.69
C THR A 145 -2.37 -5.55 0.94
N ASP A 146 -2.86 -6.39 0.04
CA ASP A 146 -4.15 -6.48 -0.69
C ASP A 146 -4.83 -5.24 -1.33
N GLN A 147 -4.25 -4.03 -1.29
CA GLN A 147 -4.76 -2.92 -2.13
C GLN A 147 -4.12 -2.93 -3.51
N TYR A 148 -4.67 -3.77 -4.40
CA TYR A 148 -4.21 -4.04 -5.76
C TYR A 148 -3.78 -2.79 -6.58
N GLU A 149 -4.54 -1.70 -6.52
CA GLU A 149 -4.30 -0.51 -7.36
C GLU A 149 -3.02 0.26 -7.00
N LEU A 150 -2.70 0.37 -5.71
CA LEU A 150 -1.49 1.08 -5.24
C LEU A 150 -0.23 0.27 -5.50
N LYS A 151 -0.32 -1.06 -5.35
CA LYS A 151 0.77 -1.98 -5.66
C LYS A 151 1.11 -1.97 -7.15
N ARG A 152 0.08 -1.94 -8.01
CA ARG A 152 0.20 -1.78 -9.47
C ARG A 152 0.96 -0.50 -9.83
N ASP A 153 0.54 0.66 -9.30
CA ASP A 153 1.19 1.96 -9.54
C ASP A 153 2.67 1.96 -9.15
N LEU A 154 3.01 1.39 -7.98
CA LEU A 154 4.40 1.31 -7.51
C LEU A 154 5.29 0.46 -8.42
N TYR A 155 4.80 -0.70 -8.85
CA TYR A 155 5.54 -1.56 -9.79
C TYR A 155 5.77 -0.85 -11.12
N GLU A 156 4.76 -0.18 -11.63
CA GLU A 156 4.82 0.54 -12.90
C GLU A 156 5.83 1.68 -12.84
N ARG A 157 5.79 2.51 -11.80
CA ARG A 157 6.77 3.59 -11.64
C ARG A 157 8.18 3.05 -11.46
N ALA A 158 8.35 1.95 -10.70
CA ALA A 158 9.64 1.26 -10.58
C ALA A 158 10.16 0.76 -11.94
N ALA A 159 9.27 0.28 -12.83
CA ALA A 159 9.62 -0.14 -14.17
C ALA A 159 10.23 0.99 -15.00
N PHE A 160 9.59 2.17 -15.01
CA PHE A 160 10.11 3.34 -15.71
C PHE A 160 11.46 3.79 -15.17
N TYR A 161 11.60 3.90 -13.85
CA TYR A 161 12.86 4.30 -13.22
C TYR A 161 14.05 3.42 -13.60
N LEU A 162 13.81 2.10 -13.67
CA LEU A 162 14.82 1.12 -14.06
C LEU A 162 15.15 1.22 -15.55
N ALA A 163 14.13 1.33 -16.40
CA ALA A 163 14.31 1.45 -17.84
C ALA A 163 15.05 2.74 -18.23
N GLU A 164 14.77 3.87 -17.59
CA GLU A 164 15.50 5.13 -17.80
C GLU A 164 17.01 5.01 -17.48
N ARG A 165 17.38 4.05 -16.63
CA ARG A 165 18.77 3.77 -16.23
C ARG A 165 19.38 2.60 -17.01
N GLY A 166 18.75 2.16 -18.08
CA GLY A 166 19.25 1.07 -18.93
C GLY A 166 19.04 -0.33 -18.38
N LYS A 167 18.35 -0.47 -17.24
CA LYS A 167 18.03 -1.78 -16.62
C LYS A 167 16.71 -2.31 -17.18
N TYR A 168 16.69 -2.59 -18.48
CA TYR A 168 15.45 -2.91 -19.20
C TYR A 168 14.81 -4.22 -18.75
N ASP A 169 15.61 -5.24 -18.43
CA ASP A 169 15.11 -6.53 -17.95
C ASP A 169 14.46 -6.42 -16.56
N GLU A 170 15.10 -5.71 -15.63
CA GLU A 170 14.58 -5.42 -14.30
C GLU A 170 13.32 -4.55 -14.40
N GLY A 171 13.33 -3.54 -15.30
CA GLY A 171 12.17 -2.70 -15.58
C GLY A 171 10.99 -3.53 -16.08
N LEU A 172 11.23 -4.44 -17.02
CA LEU A 172 10.19 -5.31 -17.58
C LEU A 172 9.62 -6.27 -16.53
N LYS A 173 10.47 -6.81 -15.63
CA LYS A 173 10.02 -7.62 -14.48
C LYS A 173 9.05 -6.84 -13.58
N MET A 174 9.32 -5.56 -13.33
CA MET A 174 8.41 -4.72 -12.53
C MET A 174 7.11 -4.44 -13.29
N LEU A 175 7.21 -4.14 -14.59
CA LEU A 175 6.04 -3.90 -15.43
C LEU A 175 5.13 -5.14 -15.46
N ASP A 176 5.67 -6.34 -15.72
CA ASP A 176 4.93 -7.60 -15.71
C ASP A 176 4.19 -7.83 -14.38
N ARG A 177 4.85 -7.58 -13.24
CA ARG A 177 4.20 -7.65 -11.92
C ARG A 177 3.05 -6.67 -11.79
N SER A 178 3.15 -5.48 -12.35
CA SER A 178 2.05 -4.51 -12.40
C SER A 178 0.87 -5.04 -13.22
N PHE A 179 1.13 -5.58 -14.40
CA PHE A 179 0.11 -6.10 -15.34
C PHE A 179 -0.69 -7.28 -14.79
N ARG A 180 -0.03 -8.18 -14.05
CA ARG A 180 -0.69 -9.36 -13.46
C ARG A 180 -1.72 -9.00 -12.38
N GLU A 181 -1.72 -7.77 -11.88
CA GLU A 181 -2.70 -7.28 -10.89
C GLU A 181 -4.00 -6.77 -11.58
N ILE A 182 -4.08 -6.76 -12.92
CA ILE A 182 -5.26 -6.30 -13.68
C ILE A 182 -6.41 -7.32 -13.63
N ARG A 183 -7.64 -6.84 -13.38
CA ARG A 183 -8.86 -7.64 -13.49
C ARG A 183 -9.36 -7.67 -14.95
N LEU A 184 -8.98 -8.71 -15.68
CA LEU A 184 -9.33 -8.89 -17.11
C LEU A 184 -10.84 -8.89 -17.40
N SER A 185 -11.67 -9.34 -16.45
CA SER A 185 -13.13 -9.40 -16.62
C SER A 185 -13.80 -8.04 -16.82
N ARG A 186 -13.09 -6.94 -16.53
CA ARG A 186 -13.59 -5.56 -16.65
C ARG A 186 -13.02 -4.81 -17.85
N LEU A 187 -12.20 -5.47 -18.69
CA LEU A 187 -11.57 -4.82 -19.83
C LEU A 187 -12.44 -4.93 -21.09
N PRO A 188 -12.47 -3.89 -21.95
CA PRO A 188 -12.94 -4.02 -23.31
C PRO A 188 -12.03 -4.98 -24.10
N GLU A 189 -12.60 -5.65 -25.11
CA GLU A 189 -11.92 -6.72 -25.85
C GLU A 189 -10.57 -6.33 -26.45
N PRO A 190 -10.40 -5.16 -27.07
CA PRO A 190 -9.10 -4.73 -27.60
C PRO A 190 -7.97 -4.67 -26.55
N LEU A 191 -8.30 -4.29 -25.30
CA LEU A 191 -7.30 -4.25 -24.22
C LEU A 191 -6.96 -5.65 -23.71
N LYS A 192 -7.91 -6.60 -23.74
CA LYS A 192 -7.60 -8.01 -23.47
C LYS A 192 -6.69 -8.59 -24.54
N GLU A 193 -6.95 -8.29 -25.80
CA GLU A 193 -6.08 -8.74 -26.89
C GLU A 193 -4.66 -8.16 -26.77
N ALA A 194 -4.53 -6.88 -26.43
CA ALA A 194 -3.24 -6.25 -26.16
C ALA A 194 -2.52 -6.91 -24.98
N TYR A 195 -3.26 -7.20 -23.90
CA TYR A 195 -2.74 -7.92 -22.73
C TYR A 195 -2.19 -9.30 -23.11
N TYR A 196 -2.95 -10.10 -23.87
CA TYR A 196 -2.51 -11.43 -24.28
C TYR A 196 -1.34 -11.38 -25.26
N ALA A 197 -1.31 -10.41 -26.18
CA ALA A 197 -0.16 -10.20 -27.05
C ALA A 197 1.11 -9.89 -26.24
N TYR A 198 1.00 -9.04 -25.22
CA TYR A 198 2.09 -8.73 -24.29
C TYR A 198 2.54 -9.96 -23.50
N LEU A 199 1.61 -10.68 -22.88
CA LEU A 199 1.93 -11.92 -22.16
C LEU A 199 2.55 -12.97 -23.07
N ASN A 200 2.26 -12.91 -24.37
CA ASN A 200 2.84 -13.77 -25.39
C ASN A 200 4.16 -13.22 -25.97
N GLY A 201 4.72 -12.14 -25.42
CA GLY A 201 6.01 -11.58 -25.83
C GLY A 201 5.96 -10.87 -27.19
N ASP A 202 4.79 -10.80 -27.80
CA ASP A 202 4.53 -10.10 -29.07
C ASP A 202 4.27 -8.61 -28.78
N PHE A 203 5.35 -7.92 -28.38
CA PHE A 203 5.30 -6.52 -27.97
C PHE A 203 4.92 -5.58 -29.12
N GLU A 204 5.23 -5.94 -30.37
CA GLU A 204 4.85 -5.16 -31.55
C GLU A 204 3.35 -5.25 -31.80
N LYS A 205 2.76 -6.44 -31.70
CA LYS A 205 1.30 -6.59 -31.77
C LYS A 205 0.62 -5.91 -30.57
N ALA A 206 1.13 -6.08 -29.36
CA ALA A 206 0.60 -5.42 -28.18
C ALA A 206 0.59 -3.89 -28.34
N LEU A 207 1.70 -3.29 -28.80
CA LEU A 207 1.79 -1.85 -29.04
C LEU A 207 0.79 -1.37 -30.09
N ARG A 208 0.69 -2.06 -31.24
CA ARG A 208 -0.28 -1.71 -32.29
C ARG A 208 -1.74 -1.78 -31.81
N LEU A 209 -2.07 -2.78 -30.99
CA LEU A 209 -3.40 -2.90 -30.39
C LEU A 209 -3.67 -1.76 -29.40
N LEU A 210 -2.69 -1.34 -28.61
CA LEU A 210 -2.85 -0.19 -27.70
C LEU A 210 -3.00 1.14 -28.44
N GLU A 211 -2.31 1.29 -29.57
CA GLU A 211 -2.41 2.49 -30.43
C GLU A 211 -3.77 2.58 -31.15
N SER A 212 -4.43 1.45 -31.42
CA SER A 212 -5.75 1.43 -32.05
C SER A 212 -6.91 1.66 -31.07
N VAL A 213 -6.67 1.51 -29.76
CA VAL A 213 -7.67 1.78 -28.72
C VAL A 213 -7.80 3.28 -28.47
N HIS A 214 -9.04 3.76 -28.48
CA HIS A 214 -9.33 5.18 -28.24
C HIS A 214 -8.90 5.60 -26.83
N GLU A 215 -8.36 6.82 -26.68
CA GLU A 215 -7.83 7.32 -25.39
C GLU A 215 -8.84 7.24 -24.25
N SER A 216 -10.13 7.48 -24.50
CA SER A 216 -11.17 7.37 -23.46
C SER A 216 -11.37 5.96 -22.90
N GLN A 217 -10.86 4.93 -23.59
CA GLN A 217 -10.92 3.54 -23.16
C GLN A 217 -9.65 3.10 -22.43
N LYS A 218 -8.58 3.91 -22.48
CA LYS A 218 -7.33 3.65 -21.78
C LYS A 218 -7.34 4.42 -20.46
N ASP A 219 -7.13 3.70 -19.37
CA ASP A 219 -6.73 4.35 -18.13
C ASP A 219 -5.23 4.70 -18.18
N ARG A 220 -4.74 5.33 -17.12
CA ARG A 220 -3.31 5.68 -16.97
C ARG A 220 -2.39 4.48 -17.21
N HIS A 221 -2.79 3.29 -16.76
CA HIS A 221 -1.96 2.10 -16.79
C HIS A 221 -1.73 1.60 -18.22
N TRP A 222 -2.77 1.60 -19.05
CA TRP A 222 -2.65 1.25 -20.48
C TRP A 222 -1.82 2.26 -21.27
N ASN A 223 -1.95 3.55 -20.96
CA ASN A 223 -1.15 4.61 -21.59
C ASN A 223 0.33 4.48 -21.25
N ASN A 224 0.63 4.12 -20.01
CA ASN A 224 1.99 3.87 -19.57
C ASN A 224 2.55 2.56 -20.14
N MET A 225 1.74 1.51 -20.31
CA MET A 225 2.14 0.32 -21.06
C MET A 225 2.62 0.67 -22.47
N GLN A 226 1.77 1.42 -23.19
CA GLN A 226 2.03 1.83 -24.56
C GLN A 226 3.34 2.63 -24.60
N THR A 227 3.52 3.56 -23.66
CA THR A 227 4.74 4.35 -23.53
C THR A 227 5.97 3.49 -23.26
N TYR A 228 5.87 2.50 -22.37
CA TYR A 228 6.98 1.61 -22.05
C TYR A 228 7.36 0.76 -23.27
N LEU A 229 6.39 0.12 -23.92
CA LEU A 229 6.64 -0.71 -25.11
C LEU A 229 7.24 0.12 -26.24
N LYS A 230 6.74 1.35 -26.45
CA LYS A 230 7.25 2.26 -27.47
C LYS A 230 8.70 2.69 -27.21
N ASN A 231 9.05 2.98 -25.95
CA ASN A 231 10.36 3.55 -25.61
C ASN A 231 11.43 2.50 -25.30
N TYR A 232 11.02 1.33 -24.84
CA TYR A 232 11.90 0.30 -24.28
C TYR A 232 11.67 -1.10 -24.85
N GLY A 233 10.53 -1.38 -25.47
CA GLY A 233 10.20 -2.71 -25.99
C GLY A 233 11.22 -3.23 -27.01
N ASN A 234 11.71 -2.35 -27.88
CA ASN A 234 12.74 -2.67 -28.87
C ASN A 234 14.16 -2.79 -28.29
N LYS A 235 14.39 -2.30 -27.07
CA LYS A 235 15.71 -2.36 -26.39
C LYS A 235 15.94 -3.68 -25.67
N LEU A 236 14.89 -4.50 -25.52
CA LEU A 236 14.96 -5.83 -24.94
C LEU A 236 15.43 -6.84 -25.98
N SER A 237 16.44 -7.63 -25.61
CA SER A 237 16.86 -8.80 -26.36
C SER A 237 15.74 -9.83 -26.46
N ILE A 238 15.80 -10.69 -27.48
CA ILE A 238 14.85 -11.80 -27.65
C ILE A 238 14.79 -12.64 -26.38
N GLU A 239 15.95 -12.96 -25.78
CA GLU A 239 16.02 -13.73 -24.54
C GLU A 239 15.34 -13.01 -23.36
N GLU A 240 15.52 -11.70 -23.20
CA GLU A 240 14.84 -10.92 -22.15
C GLU A 240 13.32 -10.85 -22.35
N ARG A 241 12.84 -10.83 -23.60
CA ARG A 241 11.41 -10.89 -23.91
C ARG A 241 10.79 -12.24 -23.52
N PHE A 242 11.56 -13.32 -23.59
CA PHE A 242 11.12 -14.68 -23.24
C PHE A 242 11.39 -15.09 -21.78
N LYS A 243 12.35 -14.47 -21.07
CA LYS A 243 12.74 -14.81 -19.68
C LYS A 243 11.70 -14.55 -18.58
N LEU A 244 10.58 -13.90 -18.90
CA LEU A 244 9.49 -13.61 -17.94
C LEU A 244 8.43 -14.71 -17.84
N TRP A 245 8.75 -15.89 -18.39
CA TRP A 245 7.88 -17.03 -18.60
C TRP A 245 8.61 -18.30 -18.12
#